data_AF-A0A969PF30-F1
#
_entry.id   AF-A0A969PF30-F1
#
_cell.length_a   1.000
_cell.length_b   1.000
_cell.length_c   1.000
_cell.angle_alpha   90.00
_cell.angle_beta   90.00
_cell.angle_gamma   90.00
#
_symmetry.space_group_name_H-M   'P 1'
#
loop_
_entity.id
_entity.type
_entity.pdbx_description
1 polymer ?
#
loop_
_entity_poly.entity_id
_entity_poly.type
_entity_poly.pdbx_seq_one_letter_code
_entity_poly.pdbx_strand_id
1 'polypeptide(L)' 'MTTAFQRLERSNPWQSFCEWVTSTNNRLYIGWFGVL' A
#
# COMPACT_ATOMS: atom_id res chain seq x y z
N MET A 1 6.69 23.00 -22.17
CA MET A 1 6.34 21.57 -22.10
C MET A 1 6.77 21.08 -20.73
N THR A 2 5.83 21.00 -19.78
CA THR A 2 6.12 20.60 -18.41
C THR A 2 6.15 19.08 -18.40
N THR A 3 7.33 18.47 -18.41
CA THR A 3 7.49 17.03 -18.20
C THR A 3 7.17 16.73 -16.75
N ALA A 4 5.90 16.45 -16.45
CA ALA A 4 5.53 15.81 -15.20
C ALA A 4 6.28 14.48 -15.18
N PHE A 5 7.31 14.38 -14.34
CA PHE A 5 7.88 13.10 -13.97
C PHE A 5 6.70 12.30 -13.42
N GLN A 6 6.14 11.42 -14.25
CA GLN A 6 5.37 10.28 -13.76
C GLN A 6 6.38 9.47 -12.99
N ARG A 7 6.54 9.84 -11.71
CA ARG A 7 7.14 8.98 -10.73
C ARG A 7 6.27 7.74 -10.79
N LEU A 8 6.76 6.75 -11.54
CA LEU A 8 6.53 5.37 -11.21
C LEU A 8 7.00 5.29 -9.77
N GLU A 9 6.11 5.64 -8.84
CA GLU A 9 6.12 5.17 -7.48
C GLU A 9 6.22 3.67 -7.69
N ARG A 10 7.45 3.15 -7.76
CA ARG A 10 7.73 1.76 -7.48
C ARG A 10 7.21 1.65 -6.07
N SER A 11 5.91 1.38 -5.94
CA SER A 11 5.24 1.27 -4.66
C SER A 11 6.11 0.27 -3.94
N ASN A 12 6.83 0.77 -2.94
CA ASN A 12 7.82 -0.03 -2.27
C ASN A 12 7.03 -1.28 -1.85
N PRO A 13 7.46 -2.51 -2.17
CA PRO A 13 6.66 -3.70 -1.86
C PRO A 13 6.23 -3.70 -0.38
N TRP A 14 7.02 -3.08 0.49
CA TRP A 14 6.66 -2.78 1.87
C TRP A 14 5.49 -1.79 2.04
N GLN A 15 5.44 -0.71 1.28
CA GLN A 15 4.35 0.27 1.31
C GLN A 15 3.04 -0.35 0.79
N SER A 16 3.08 -1.13 -0.31
CA SER A 16 1.90 -1.87 -0.78
C SER A 16 1.44 -2.91 0.24
N PHE A 17 2.37 -3.52 0.98
CA PHE A 17 2.05 -4.42 2.09
C PHE A 17 1.36 -3.68 3.24
N CYS A 18 1.89 -2.53 3.68
CA CYS A 18 1.26 -1.71 4.71
C CYS A 18 -0.16 -1.27 4.33
N GLU A 19 -0.36 -0.84 3.07
CA GLU A 19 -1.67 -0.48 2.52
C GLU A 19 -2.61 -1.70 2.49
N TRP A 20 -2.10 -2.87 2.13
CA TRP A 20 -2.88 -4.11 2.15
C TRP A 20 -3.29 -4.52 3.56
N VAL A 21 -2.37 -4.51 4.53
CA VAL A 21 -2.64 -4.87 5.93
C VAL A 21 -3.71 -3.98 6.55
N THR A 22 -3.71 -2.70 6.20
CA THR A 22 -4.66 -1.69 6.72
C THR A 22 -5.91 -1.52 5.86
N SER A 23 -6.02 -2.21 4.73
CA SER A 23 -7.17 -2.12 3.84
C SER A 23 -8.42 -2.72 4.47
N THR A 24 -9.49 -1.91 4.53
CA THR A 24 -10.83 -2.31 4.96
C THR A 24 -11.63 -3.03 3.88
N ASN A 25 -11.09 -3.10 2.65
CA ASN A 25 -11.66 -3.88 1.55
C ASN A 25 -11.29 -5.37 1.61
N ASN A 26 -10.42 -5.77 2.56
CA ASN A 26 -10.18 -7.19 2.79
C ASN A 26 -11.41 -7.84 3.42
N ARG A 27 -11.74 -9.04 2.95
CA ARG A 27 -12.89 -9.83 3.45
C ARG A 27 -12.83 -10.05 4.97
N LEU A 28 -11.63 -10.08 5.53
CA LEU A 28 -11.35 -10.00 6.95
C LEU A 28 -10.34 -8.88 7.16
N TYR A 29 -10.64 -7.95 8.06
CA TYR A 29 -9.71 -6.90 8.42
C TYR A 29 -8.53 -7.52 9.19
N ILE A 30 -7.31 -7.38 8.66
CA ILE A 30 -6.10 -7.88 9.33
C ILE A 30 -5.64 -6.86 10.39
N GLY A 31 -5.37 -5.62 9.96
CA GLY A 31 -4.77 -4.60 10.81
C GLY A 31 -3.40 -5.00 11.37
N TRP A 32 -2.77 -4.14 12.17
CA TRP A 32 -1.47 -4.47 12.77
C TRP A 32 -1.57 -5.57 13.85
N PHE A 33 -2.75 -5.78 14.43
CA PHE A 33 -2.98 -6.83 15.43
C PHE A 33 -2.96 -8.24 14.83
N GLY A 34 -3.36 -8.41 13.55
CA GLY A 34 -3.32 -9.72 12.89
C GLY A 34 -1.95 -10.12 12.34
N VAL A 35 -0.94 -9.26 12.46
CA VAL A 35 0.44 -9.51 12.00
C VAL A 35 1.35 -10.02 13.13
N LEU A 36 0.99 -9.77 14.40
CA LEU A 36 1.66 -10.28 15.61
C LEU A 36 1.18 -11.71 15.93
#